data_AF-A0A813I9A2-F1
#
_entry.id   AF-A0A813I9A2-F1
#
_cell.length_a   1.000
_cell.length_b   1.000
_cell.length_c   1.000
_cell.angle_alpha   90.00
_cell.angle_beta   90.00
_cell.angle_gamma   90.00
#
_symmetry.space_group_name_H-M   'P 1'
#
loop_
_entity.id
_entity.type
_entity.pdbx_description
1 polymer ?
#
loop_
_entity_poly.entity_id
_entity_poly.type
_entity_poly.pdbx_seq_one_letter_code
_entity_poly.pdbx_strand_id
1 'polypeptide(L)'
;IPWDWEITTFVELYRMGLPLFIPDEGFMQALIWQIMRKPALRFQQRFIRFRRQWWEGASCHLQPTAPCGEPSEPQLPPWLDAEHPSLSMREQIAGWFQDTDYSRMPHVHRFTGLSDLASQLGSFRPHDTVELMAKENAAALKTSASMYESILSSF
;
A
#
# COMPACT_ATOMS: atom_id res chain seq x y z
N ILE A 1 1.55 -7.96 4.62
CA ILE A 1 0.84 -7.57 3.39
C ILE A 1 1.88 -6.95 2.47
N PRO A 2 2.08 -7.44 1.24
CA PRO A 2 3.15 -7.01 0.35
C PRO A 2 3.02 -5.57 -0.17
N TRP A 3 2.15 -4.77 0.46
CA TRP A 3 1.75 -3.43 0.06
C TRP A 3 2.14 -2.39 1.09
N ASP A 4 3.09 -2.72 1.98
CA ASP A 4 3.88 -1.67 2.60
C ASP A 4 4.61 -0.92 1.49
N TRP A 5 4.02 0.18 1.00
CA TRP A 5 4.81 1.32 0.50
C TRP A 5 5.69 1.81 1.67
N GLU A 6 6.26 3.01 1.68
CA GLU A 6 6.85 3.54 2.93
C GLU A 6 5.73 3.85 3.98
N ILE A 7 4.92 2.84 4.35
CA ILE A 7 3.73 2.87 5.20
C ILE A 7 4.02 3.19 6.64
N THR A 8 5.27 3.05 7.10
CA THR A 8 5.65 3.69 8.36
C THR A 8 5.24 5.16 8.30
N THR A 9 5.51 5.85 7.20
CA THR A 9 4.97 7.20 7.00
C THR A 9 3.48 7.21 6.73
N PHE A 10 2.85 6.26 6.02
CA PHE A 10 1.38 6.32 5.83
C PHE A 10 0.62 6.39 7.16
N VAL A 11 0.89 5.46 8.07
CA VAL A 11 0.23 5.45 9.39
C VAL A 11 0.61 6.72 10.15
N GLU A 12 1.88 7.12 10.14
CA GLU A 12 2.32 8.37 10.80
C GLU A 12 1.62 9.62 10.24
N LEU A 13 1.58 9.79 8.91
CA LEU A 13 0.91 10.89 8.20
C LEU A 13 -0.59 10.88 8.51
N TYR A 14 -1.20 9.70 8.51
CA TYR A 14 -2.61 9.54 8.89
C TYR A 14 -2.85 9.93 10.36
N ARG A 15 -1.96 9.50 11.26
CA ARG A 15 -2.02 9.86 12.69
C ARG A 15 -1.75 11.36 12.92
N MET A 16 -0.96 11.99 12.07
CA MET A 16 -0.75 13.45 12.04
C MET A 16 -1.94 14.22 11.43
N GLY A 17 -2.98 13.53 10.95
CA GLY A 17 -4.15 14.16 10.36
C GLY A 17 -3.87 14.78 8.98
N LEU A 18 -2.84 14.32 8.27
CA LEU A 18 -2.61 14.74 6.90
C LEU A 18 -3.56 13.99 5.97
N PRO A 19 -4.37 14.67 5.14
CA PRO A 19 -5.22 13.99 4.18
C PRO A 19 -4.41 13.20 3.16
N LEU A 20 -4.85 11.96 2.91
CA LEU A 20 -4.15 11.03 2.03
C LEU A 20 -5.02 10.66 0.85
N PHE A 21 -4.42 10.71 -0.33
CA PHE A 21 -5.01 10.26 -1.58
C PHE A 21 -4.24 9.03 -2.04
N ILE A 22 -4.95 7.94 -2.26
CA ILE A 22 -4.38 6.69 -2.75
C ILE A 22 -5.07 6.27 -4.04
N PRO A 23 -4.38 5.58 -4.96
CA PRO A 23 -5.06 4.93 -6.06
C PRO A 23 -6.04 3.88 -5.51
N ASP A 24 -7.18 3.74 -6.16
CA ASP A 24 -8.14 2.67 -5.85
C ASP A 24 -7.59 1.29 -6.23
N GLU A 25 -8.33 0.23 -5.92
CA GLU A 25 -7.91 -1.14 -6.20
C GLU A 25 -7.57 -1.36 -7.68
N GLY A 26 -8.41 -0.87 -8.59
CA GLY A 26 -8.22 -1.03 -10.03
C GLY A 26 -6.96 -0.32 -10.52
N PHE A 27 -6.73 0.91 -10.07
CA PHE A 27 -5.56 1.68 -10.47
C PHE A 27 -4.28 1.12 -9.81
N MET A 28 -4.32 0.74 -8.54
CA MET A 28 -3.20 0.06 -7.86
C MET A 28 -2.78 -1.21 -8.59
N GLN A 29 -3.76 -2.03 -8.98
CA GLN A 29 -3.53 -3.26 -9.72
C GLN A 29 -2.88 -2.96 -11.09
N ALA A 30 -3.33 -1.93 -11.79
CA ALA A 30 -2.75 -1.49 -13.05
C ALA A 30 -1.30 -0.98 -12.89
N LEU A 31 -1.01 -0.21 -11.83
CA LEU A 31 0.33 0.28 -11.53
C LEU A 31 1.32 -0.86 -11.30
N ILE A 32 0.93 -1.85 -10.50
CA ILE A 32 1.79 -3.02 -10.22
C ILE A 32 2.02 -3.84 -11.47
N TRP A 33 0.97 -4.09 -12.24
CA TRP A 33 1.10 -4.80 -13.51
C TRP A 33 2.09 -4.10 -14.45
N GLN A 34 2.03 -2.77 -14.54
CA GLN A 34 2.99 -1.98 -15.32
C GLN A 34 4.42 -2.06 -14.76
N ILE A 35 4.59 -1.96 -13.44
CA ILE A 35 5.90 -2.11 -12.76
C ILE A 35 6.50 -3.50 -13.02
N MET A 36 5.67 -4.56 -13.00
CA MET A 36 6.09 -5.91 -13.29
C MET A 36 6.50 -6.09 -14.76
N ARG A 37 5.75 -5.51 -15.70
CA ARG A 37 6.02 -5.61 -17.15
C ARG A 37 7.14 -4.72 -17.66
N LYS A 38 7.42 -3.59 -17.00
CA LYS A 38 8.41 -2.59 -17.45
C LYS A 38 9.44 -2.31 -16.36
N PRO A 39 10.50 -3.13 -16.25
CA PRO A 39 11.54 -2.95 -15.24
C PRO A 39 12.19 -1.56 -15.22
N ALA A 40 12.26 -0.88 -16.37
CA ALA A 40 12.82 0.47 -16.46
C ALA A 40 12.06 1.52 -15.62
N LEU A 41 10.77 1.30 -15.34
CA LEU A 41 9.98 2.20 -14.48
C LEU A 41 10.31 2.04 -12.98
N ARG A 42 11.12 1.04 -12.61
CA ARG A 42 11.48 0.75 -11.21
C ARG A 42 12.44 1.76 -10.60
N PHE A 43 13.26 2.43 -11.41
CA PHE A 43 14.17 3.48 -10.93
C PHE A 43 13.44 4.76 -10.49
N GLN A 44 12.16 4.90 -10.81
CA GLN A 44 11.32 6.03 -10.39
C GLN A 44 10.52 5.72 -9.10
N GLN A 45 10.77 4.59 -8.44
CA GLN A 45 10.06 4.12 -7.24
C GLN A 45 10.35 4.91 -5.96
N ARG A 46 10.84 6.16 -6.03
CA ARG A 46 11.07 7.01 -4.86
C ARG A 46 9.82 7.10 -3.96
N PHE A 47 8.63 6.96 -4.53
CA PHE A 47 7.35 7.08 -3.82
C PHE A 47 6.55 5.76 -3.74
N ILE A 48 7.06 4.66 -4.31
CA ILE A 48 6.41 3.34 -4.31
C ILE A 48 7.48 2.29 -4.00
N ARG A 49 7.97 2.27 -2.75
CA ARG A 49 8.93 1.26 -2.31
C ARG A 49 8.22 0.17 -1.56
N PHE A 50 8.13 -0.98 -2.18
CA PHE A 50 7.77 -2.20 -1.50
C PHE A 50 8.91 -2.65 -0.57
N ARG A 51 8.60 -3.08 0.66
CA ARG A 51 9.64 -3.63 1.55
C ARG A 51 10.36 -4.80 0.90
N ARG A 52 11.68 -4.84 1.08
CA ARG A 52 12.57 -5.87 0.50
C ARG A 52 12.10 -7.30 0.76
N GLN A 53 11.61 -7.57 1.98
CA GLN A 53 11.08 -8.89 2.39
C GLN A 53 9.97 -9.42 1.48
N TRP A 54 9.21 -8.54 0.82
CA TRP A 54 8.15 -8.94 -0.11
C TRP A 54 8.67 -9.31 -1.50
N TRP A 55 9.95 -9.07 -1.78
CA TRP A 55 10.63 -9.47 -3.01
C TRP A 55 11.70 -10.53 -2.76
N GLU A 56 11.82 -11.03 -1.53
CA GLU A 56 12.76 -12.09 -1.21
C GLU A 56 12.37 -13.36 -1.97
N GLY A 57 13.32 -13.91 -2.75
CA GLY A 57 13.06 -15.01 -3.69
C GLY A 57 12.57 -14.59 -5.07
N ALA A 58 12.21 -13.32 -5.28
CA ALA A 58 11.95 -12.79 -6.62
C ALA A 58 13.26 -12.62 -7.39
N SER A 59 13.20 -12.73 -8.72
CA SER A 59 14.34 -12.47 -9.60
C SER A 59 14.99 -11.13 -9.25
N CYS A 60 16.33 -11.06 -9.28
CA CYS A 60 17.06 -9.83 -9.00
C CYS A 60 16.59 -8.65 -9.87
N HIS A 61 16.12 -8.94 -11.09
CA HIS A 61 15.51 -7.95 -11.97
C HIS A 61 14.28 -7.29 -11.36
N LEU A 62 13.50 -8.01 -10.56
CA LEU A 62 12.34 -7.51 -9.81
C LEU A 62 12.72 -6.79 -8.52
N GLN A 63 13.94 -6.94 -8.03
CA GLN A 63 14.42 -6.30 -6.80
C GLN A 63 14.95 -4.89 -7.09
N PRO A 64 14.65 -3.88 -6.24
CA PRO A 64 14.96 -2.47 -6.53
C PRO A 64 16.45 -2.11 -6.51
N THR A 65 17.35 -2.95 -5.98
CA THR A 65 18.75 -2.58 -5.71
C THR A 65 19.79 -3.63 -6.10
N ALA A 66 19.41 -4.71 -6.79
CA ALA A 66 20.35 -5.77 -7.12
C ALA A 66 21.04 -5.49 -8.47
N PRO A 67 22.38 -5.42 -8.57
CA PRO A 67 23.05 -5.53 -9.86
C PRO A 67 22.75 -6.93 -10.43
N CYS A 68 22.07 -6.97 -11.57
CA CYS A 68 21.64 -8.20 -12.20
C CYS A 68 22.55 -8.53 -13.38
N GLY A 69 22.92 -9.81 -13.54
CA GLY A 69 23.49 -10.32 -14.79
C GLY A 69 22.43 -10.44 -15.89
N GLU A 70 22.71 -11.23 -16.93
CA GLU A 70 21.70 -11.58 -17.92
C GLU A 70 20.48 -12.27 -17.27
N PRO A 71 19.28 -12.09 -17.83
CA PRO A 71 18.05 -12.58 -17.21
C PRO A 71 18.02 -14.10 -17.13
N SER A 72 18.15 -14.61 -15.89
CA SER A 72 17.58 -15.90 -15.55
C SER A 72 16.05 -15.83 -15.64
N GLU A 73 15.40 -16.98 -15.78
CA GLU A 73 13.93 -17.06 -15.82
C GLU A 73 13.29 -16.18 -14.72
N PRO A 74 12.25 -15.41 -15.05
CA PRO A 74 11.67 -14.45 -14.12
C PRO A 74 10.99 -15.19 -12.96
N GLN A 75 11.71 -15.34 -11.85
CA GLN A 75 11.13 -15.77 -10.58
C GLN A 75 10.21 -14.67 -10.05
N LEU A 76 8.93 -15.00 -9.88
CA LEU A 76 7.94 -14.09 -9.32
C LEU A 76 8.19 -13.86 -7.81
N PRO A 77 7.67 -12.77 -7.25
CA PRO A 77 7.65 -12.58 -5.81
C PRO A 77 6.86 -13.69 -5.12
N PRO A 78 7.18 -14.04 -3.85
CA PRO A 78 6.59 -15.18 -3.14
C PRO A 78 5.07 -15.03 -2.88
N TRP A 79 4.53 -13.83 -3.08
CA TRP A 79 3.10 -13.54 -2.95
C TRP A 79 2.34 -13.61 -4.29
N LEU A 80 3.02 -14.00 -5.38
CA LEU A 80 2.45 -14.29 -6.68
C LEU A 80 2.81 -15.70 -7.13
N ASP A 81 1.79 -16.42 -7.58
CA ASP A 81 1.90 -17.76 -8.12
C ASP A 81 1.29 -17.81 -9.52
N ALA A 82 2.14 -17.95 -10.55
CA ALA A 82 1.68 -18.04 -11.94
C ALA A 82 0.89 -19.33 -12.23
N GLU A 83 1.10 -20.37 -11.42
CA GLU A 83 0.49 -21.69 -11.58
C GLU A 83 -0.74 -21.87 -10.66
N HIS A 84 -1.16 -20.80 -9.97
CA HIS A 84 -2.27 -20.87 -9.03
C HIS A 84 -3.53 -21.38 -9.74
N PRO A 85 -4.19 -22.44 -9.22
CA PRO A 85 -5.18 -23.21 -9.96
C PRO A 85 -6.50 -22.45 -10.23
N SER A 86 -6.78 -21.41 -9.44
CA SER A 86 -8.08 -20.73 -9.43
C SER A 86 -8.02 -19.20 -9.50
N LEU A 87 -6.84 -18.59 -9.44
CA LEU A 87 -6.70 -17.14 -9.37
C LEU A 87 -5.66 -16.69 -10.37
N SER A 88 -6.04 -15.81 -11.28
CA SER A 88 -5.10 -15.10 -12.13
C SER A 88 -4.15 -14.23 -11.29
N MET A 89 -2.96 -13.92 -11.82
CA MET A 89 -2.05 -12.96 -11.17
C MET A 89 -2.75 -11.63 -10.85
N ARG A 90 -3.67 -11.20 -11.72
CA ARG A 90 -4.51 -10.01 -11.52
C ARG A 90 -5.36 -10.12 -10.26
N GLU A 91 -6.03 -11.25 -10.06
CA GLU A 91 -6.88 -11.49 -8.89
C GLU A 91 -6.05 -11.66 -7.61
N GLN A 92 -4.87 -12.29 -7.71
CA GLN A 92 -3.94 -12.36 -6.59
C GLN A 92 -3.49 -10.95 -6.15
N ILE A 93 -3.11 -10.08 -7.10
CA ILE A 93 -2.77 -8.68 -6.82
C ILE A 93 -3.97 -7.95 -6.19
N ALA A 94 -5.16 -8.09 -6.76
CA ALA A 94 -6.38 -7.44 -6.26
C ALA A 94 -6.72 -7.85 -4.82
N GLY A 95 -6.68 -9.16 -4.54
CA GLY A 95 -7.01 -9.71 -3.22
C GLY A 95 -6.17 -9.11 -2.10
N TRP A 96 -4.88 -8.89 -2.34
CA TRP A 96 -4.02 -8.33 -1.32
C TRP A 96 -4.29 -6.84 -1.01
N PHE A 97 -4.89 -6.06 -1.92
CA PHE A 97 -5.23 -4.66 -1.65
C PHE A 97 -6.22 -4.55 -0.48
N GLN A 98 -7.16 -5.49 -0.39
CA GLN A 98 -8.18 -5.56 0.66
C GLN A 98 -7.60 -5.83 2.06
N ASP A 99 -6.39 -6.34 2.13
CA ASP A 99 -5.71 -6.55 3.41
C ASP A 99 -4.97 -5.31 3.89
N THR A 100 -4.73 -4.33 3.03
CA THR A 100 -3.94 -3.14 3.38
C THR A 100 -4.62 -2.24 4.40
N ASP A 101 -3.82 -1.57 5.24
CA ASP A 101 -4.32 -0.54 6.16
C ASP A 101 -5.05 0.58 5.41
N TYR A 102 -4.59 0.92 4.21
CA TYR A 102 -5.23 1.88 3.32
C TYR A 102 -6.69 1.54 3.01
N SER A 103 -6.98 0.26 2.80
CA SER A 103 -8.32 -0.20 2.44
C SER A 103 -9.29 -0.12 3.63
N ARG A 104 -8.76 -0.10 4.85
CA ARG A 104 -9.51 -0.15 6.11
C ARG A 104 -9.70 1.21 6.74
N MET A 105 -8.94 2.23 6.34
CA MET A 105 -9.04 3.58 6.88
C MET A 105 -10.08 4.43 6.13
N PRO A 106 -11.19 4.83 6.79
CA PRO A 106 -12.35 5.42 6.09
C PRO A 106 -12.13 6.85 5.59
N HIS A 107 -11.09 7.55 6.07
CA HIS A 107 -10.80 8.95 5.70
C HIS A 107 -9.78 9.07 4.57
N VAL A 108 -9.34 7.95 4.01
CA VAL A 108 -8.43 7.93 2.88
C VAL A 108 -9.22 8.14 1.60
N HIS A 109 -8.85 9.17 0.85
CA HIS A 109 -9.48 9.49 -0.43
C HIS A 109 -8.92 8.56 -1.50
N ARG A 110 -9.81 7.91 -2.25
CA ARG A 110 -9.43 6.96 -3.31
C ARG A 110 -9.65 7.60 -4.67
N PHE A 111 -8.69 7.44 -5.57
CA PHE A 111 -8.82 7.89 -6.96
C PHE A 111 -8.60 6.76 -7.96
N THR A 112 -9.42 6.74 -8.99
CA THR A 112 -9.40 5.74 -10.09
C THR A 112 -8.40 6.08 -11.19
N GLY A 113 -7.89 7.32 -11.20
CA GLY A 113 -7.02 7.84 -12.25
C GLY A 113 -6.54 9.27 -11.96
N LEU A 114 -5.63 9.79 -12.79
CA LEU A 114 -5.10 11.15 -12.62
C LEU A 114 -6.16 12.25 -12.79
N SER A 115 -7.11 12.05 -13.70
CA SER A 115 -8.21 13.01 -13.90
C SER A 115 -9.14 13.07 -12.69
N ASP A 116 -9.44 11.91 -12.09
CA ASP A 116 -10.26 11.80 -10.88
C ASP A 116 -9.53 12.46 -9.70
N LEU A 117 -8.24 12.16 -9.52
CA LEU A 117 -7.40 12.83 -8.52
C LEU A 117 -7.42 14.36 -8.68
N ALA A 118 -7.23 14.87 -9.89
CA ALA A 118 -7.27 16.31 -10.15
C ALA A 118 -8.64 16.92 -9.80
N SER A 119 -9.73 16.22 -10.13
CA SER A 119 -11.09 16.63 -9.77
C SER A 119 -11.27 16.67 -8.24
N GLN A 120 -10.86 15.61 -7.54
CA GLN A 120 -10.96 15.53 -6.09
C GLN A 120 -10.19 16.66 -5.43
N LEU A 121 -8.94 16.91 -5.83
CA LEU A 121 -8.10 18.00 -5.33
C LEU A 121 -8.74 19.37 -5.55
N GLY A 122 -9.42 19.59 -6.69
CA GLY A 122 -10.11 20.84 -6.98
C GLY A 122 -11.31 21.11 -6.07
N SER A 123 -11.98 20.05 -5.59
CA SER A 123 -13.11 20.15 -4.66
C SER A 123 -12.75 19.86 -3.19
N PHE A 124 -11.48 19.59 -2.91
CA PHE A 124 -11.06 19.01 -1.65
C PHE A 124 -11.18 20.01 -0.49
N ARG A 125 -11.82 19.57 0.60
CA ARG A 125 -11.94 20.34 1.85
C ARG A 125 -11.05 19.69 2.92
N PRO A 126 -9.83 20.19 3.14
CA PRO A 126 -8.89 19.56 4.06
C PRO A 126 -9.43 19.54 5.50
N HIS A 127 -10.02 20.64 5.97
CA HIS A 127 -10.50 20.76 7.35
C HIS A 127 -11.48 19.65 7.75
N ASP A 128 -12.47 19.38 6.91
CA ASP A 128 -13.49 18.35 7.16
C ASP A 128 -12.84 16.96 7.29
N THR A 129 -11.86 16.66 6.44
CA THR A 129 -11.13 15.37 6.49
C THR A 129 -10.25 15.27 7.74
N VAL A 130 -9.53 16.33 8.08
CA VAL A 130 -8.67 16.36 9.27
C VAL A 130 -9.49 16.18 10.55
N GLU A 131 -10.67 16.80 10.65
CA GLU A 131 -11.55 16.65 11.81
C GLU A 131 -12.02 15.19 11.98
N LEU A 132 -12.43 14.56 10.88
CA LEU A 132 -12.83 13.14 10.89
C LEU A 132 -11.66 12.22 11.25
N MET A 133 -10.48 12.46 10.70
CA MET A 133 -9.26 11.72 11.06
C MET A 133 -8.92 11.89 12.54
N ALA A 134 -9.04 13.10 13.09
CA ALA A 134 -8.76 13.36 14.51
C ALA A 134 -9.71 12.57 15.42
N LYS A 135 -11.00 12.51 15.07
CA LYS A 135 -12.00 11.72 15.81
C LYS A 135 -11.65 10.23 15.81
N GLU A 136 -11.28 9.68 14.66
CA GLU A 136 -10.88 8.28 14.51
C GLU A 136 -9.58 7.97 15.26
N ASN A 137 -8.61 8.89 15.19
CA ASN A 137 -7.34 8.76 15.90
C ASN A 137 -7.54 8.78 17.42
N ALA A 138 -8.43 9.64 17.93
CA ALA A 138 -8.78 9.67 19.35
C ALA A 138 -9.47 8.37 19.80
N ALA A 139 -10.38 7.82 18.99
CA ALA A 139 -11.02 6.54 19.27
C ALA A 139 -10.02 5.38 19.30
N ALA A 140 -9.15 5.29 18.30
CA ALA A 140 -8.11 4.26 18.22
C ALA A 140 -7.14 4.36 19.40
N LEU A 141 -6.71 5.57 19.78
CA LEU A 141 -5.83 5.80 20.93
C LEU A 141 -6.47 5.30 22.23
N LYS A 142 -7.76 5.59 22.44
CA LYS A 142 -8.51 5.11 23.60
C LYS A 142 -8.56 3.58 23.66
N THR A 143 -8.84 2.92 22.53
CA THR A 143 -8.86 1.45 22.45
C THR A 143 -7.49 0.86 22.77
N SER A 144 -6.42 1.38 22.16
CA SER A 144 -5.06 0.92 22.43
C SER A 144 -4.66 1.12 23.89
N ALA A 145 -4.96 2.27 24.49
CA ALA A 145 -4.67 2.56 25.89
C ALA A 145 -5.33 1.52 26.82
N SER A 146 -6.63 1.23 26.62
CA SER A 146 -7.35 0.24 27.42
C SER A 146 -6.76 -1.18 27.31
N MET A 147 -6.27 -1.55 26.12
CA MET A 147 -5.58 -2.82 25.92
C MET A 147 -4.28 -2.89 26.73
N TYR A 148 -3.46 -1.84 26.68
CA TYR A 148 -2.22 -1.78 27.46
C TYR A 148 -2.48 -1.80 28.97
N GLU A 149 -3.49 -1.07 29.44
CA GLU A 149 -3.90 -1.10 30.86
C GLU A 149 -4.27 -2.52 31.30
N SER A 150 -5.04 -3.26 30.48
CA SER A 150 -5.45 -4.64 30.79
C SER A 150 -4.26 -5.61 30.87
N ILE A 151 -3.27 -5.42 30.00
CA ILE A 151 -2.03 -6.21 29.99
C ILE A 151 -1.25 -5.93 31.28
N LEU A 152 -1.09 -4.65 31.63
CA LEU A 152 -0.36 -4.24 32.83
C LEU A 152 -1.03 -4.69 34.13
N SER A 153 -2.37 -4.73 34.18
CA SER A 153 -3.11 -5.22 35.36
C SER A 153 -3.10 -6.74 35.53
N SER A 154 -2.61 -7.49 34.54
CA SER A 154 -2.54 -8.96 34.57
C SER A 154 -1.20 -9.51 35.10
N PHE A 155 -0.27 -8.62 35.46
CA PHE A 155 1.02 -8.92 36.09
C PHE A 155 1.00 -8.54 37.57
#